data_AF-A0A0C9ZHX5-F1
#
_entry.id   AF-A0A0C9ZHX5-F1
#
_cell.length_a   1.000
_cell.length_b   1.000
_cell.length_c   1.000
_cell.angle_alpha   90.00
_cell.angle_beta   90.00
_cell.angle_gamma   90.00
#
_symmetry.space_group_name_H-M   'P 1'
#
loop_
_entity.id
_entity.type
_entity.pdbx_description
1 polymer ?
#
loop_
_entity_poly.entity_id
_entity_poly.type
_entity_poly.pdbx_seq_one_letter_code
_entity_poly.pdbx_strand_id
1 'polypeptide(L)'
;MSSSHTVIIHWSSDRPNIAICVKKIKYALNSFTDLTFLIPTGFKVGDPPPPKFLIFFDDIAASINAACILCHHLPRKLKEKIRWFNADMSMQYKEAELWKLTSSETWGLCTTMSFGMGMDVPDILLVIQWRVTCKLAALWQHFGRAARDKQLTSTTILFAEKEHFDDEKAAKAARRVR
;
A
#
# COMPACT_ATOMS: atom_id res chain seq x y z
N MET A 1 -29.78 -12.98 39.44
CA MET A 1 -28.87 -12.47 38.40
C MET A 1 -29.13 -13.27 37.13
N SER A 2 -29.63 -12.63 36.07
CA SER A 2 -29.94 -13.30 34.80
C SER A 2 -28.65 -13.77 34.15
N SER A 3 -28.55 -15.06 33.82
CA SER A 3 -27.41 -15.64 33.10
C SER A 3 -27.42 -15.10 31.67
N SER A 4 -26.45 -14.28 31.29
CA SER A 4 -26.33 -13.81 29.91
C SER A 4 -25.95 -14.99 29.01
N HIS A 5 -26.86 -15.38 28.12
CA HIS A 5 -26.65 -16.39 27.07
C HIS A 5 -25.74 -15.85 25.93
N THR A 6 -24.58 -15.28 26.25
CA THR A 6 -23.64 -14.77 25.25
C THR A 6 -22.72 -15.90 24.78
N VAL A 7 -22.76 -16.20 23.49
CA VAL A 7 -21.79 -17.09 22.83
C VAL A 7 -20.74 -16.23 22.14
N ILE A 8 -19.47 -16.48 22.45
CA ILE A 8 -18.35 -15.74 21.85
C ILE A 8 -17.64 -16.66 20.85
N ILE A 9 -17.57 -16.21 19.59
CA ILE A 9 -16.89 -16.94 18.51
C ILE A 9 -15.65 -16.14 18.12
N HIS A 10 -14.48 -16.76 18.25
CA HIS A 10 -13.20 -16.16 17.85
C HIS A 10 -12.66 -16.86 16.61
N TRP A 11 -12.27 -16.07 15.61
CA TRP A 11 -11.59 -16.56 14.41
C TRP A 11 -10.17 -16.02 14.37
N SER A 12 -9.25 -16.81 13.84
CA SER A 12 -7.89 -16.37 13.60
C SER A 12 -7.88 -15.22 12.59
N SER A 13 -7.03 -14.22 12.85
CA SER A 13 -6.73 -13.14 11.89
C SER A 13 -5.60 -13.51 10.93
N ASP A 14 -5.10 -14.75 11.01
CA ASP A 14 -4.01 -15.24 10.19
C ASP A 14 -4.37 -15.27 8.69
N ARG A 15 -3.38 -14.92 7.87
CA ARG A 15 -3.47 -14.83 6.42
C ARG A 15 -2.20 -15.45 5.83
N PRO A 16 -2.11 -16.79 5.79
CA PRO A 16 -0.89 -17.48 5.35
C PRO A 16 -0.55 -17.23 3.88
N ASN A 17 -1.51 -16.74 3.09
CA ASN A 17 -1.31 -16.37 1.69
C ASN A 17 -0.69 -14.96 1.50
N ILE A 18 -0.33 -14.27 2.58
CA ILE A 18 0.27 -12.93 2.55
C ILE A 18 1.71 -13.00 3.08
N ALA A 19 2.69 -12.80 2.21
CA ALA A 19 4.08 -12.65 2.59
C ALA A 19 4.34 -11.23 3.11
N ILE A 20 4.80 -11.10 4.36
CA ILE A 20 5.04 -9.81 4.99
C ILE A 20 6.52 -9.43 4.90
N CYS A 21 6.80 -8.24 4.37
CA CYS A 21 8.14 -7.68 4.24
C CYS A 21 8.25 -6.32 4.93
N VAL A 22 9.43 -6.02 5.46
CA VAL A 22 9.79 -4.67 5.94
C VAL A 22 10.98 -4.18 5.14
N LYS A 23 10.91 -2.96 4.60
CA LYS A 23 11.99 -2.32 3.85
C LYS A 23 12.38 -1.01 4.48
N LYS A 24 13.69 -0.78 4.60
CA LYS A 24 14.25 0.51 5.01
C LYS A 24 14.04 1.54 3.90
N ILE A 25 13.52 2.71 4.23
CA ILE A 25 13.48 3.87 3.34
C ILE A 25 14.90 4.42 3.18
N LYS A 26 15.38 4.50 1.94
CA LYS A 26 16.75 4.91 1.63
C LYS A 26 16.84 6.37 1.17
N TYR A 27 15.80 6.87 0.52
CA TYR A 27 15.79 8.21 -0.08
C TYR A 27 14.94 9.19 0.72
N ALA A 28 14.93 10.47 0.32
CA ALA A 28 14.12 11.49 0.97
C ALA A 28 12.63 11.13 0.89
N LEU A 29 11.88 11.31 1.99
CA LEU A 29 10.49 10.86 2.10
C LEU A 29 9.57 11.43 1.01
N ASN A 30 9.78 12.69 0.62
CA ASN A 30 9.01 13.38 -0.41
C ASN A 30 9.42 13.04 -1.85
N SER A 31 10.54 12.33 -2.04
CA SER A 31 11.00 11.89 -3.36
C SER A 31 10.27 10.63 -3.84
N PHE A 32 9.75 9.83 -2.90
CA PHE A 32 9.13 8.53 -3.15
C PHE A 32 9.99 7.59 -4.02
N THR A 33 11.30 7.80 -4.08
CA THR A 33 12.20 7.05 -4.96
C THR A 33 12.21 5.56 -4.62
N ASP A 34 12.04 5.20 -3.34
CA ASP A 34 11.91 3.80 -2.89
C ASP A 34 10.67 3.09 -3.46
N LEU A 35 9.67 3.80 -3.99
CA LEU A 35 8.49 3.23 -4.65
C LEU A 35 8.66 3.02 -6.16
N THR A 36 9.71 3.58 -6.76
CA THR A 36 9.91 3.54 -8.22
C THR A 36 10.16 2.15 -8.78
N PHE A 37 10.48 1.15 -7.93
CA PHE A 37 10.59 -0.25 -8.37
C PHE A 37 9.29 -0.80 -8.97
N LEU A 38 8.14 -0.19 -8.66
CA LEU A 38 6.85 -0.52 -9.26
C LEU A 38 6.84 -0.25 -10.77
N ILE A 39 7.57 0.76 -11.22
CA ILE A 39 7.65 1.21 -12.60
C ILE A 39 9.12 1.42 -12.97
N PRO A 40 9.81 0.38 -13.45
CA PRO A 40 11.21 0.45 -13.83
C PRO A 40 11.50 1.61 -14.80
N THR A 41 12.69 2.18 -14.70
CA THR A 41 13.13 3.26 -15.60
C THR A 41 13.09 2.79 -17.05
N GLY A 42 12.41 3.57 -17.90
CA GLY A 42 12.28 3.25 -19.32
C GLY A 42 11.10 2.34 -19.68
N PHE A 43 10.12 2.16 -18.78
CA PHE A 43 8.88 1.42 -19.04
C PHE A 43 8.22 1.83 -20.36
N LYS A 44 7.87 0.87 -21.20
CA LYS A 44 7.29 1.06 -22.55
C LYS A 44 5.86 0.57 -22.63
N VAL A 45 5.15 1.05 -23.64
CA VAL A 45 3.84 0.50 -24.00
C VAL A 45 4.03 -0.94 -24.49
N GLY A 46 3.37 -1.89 -23.85
CA GLY A 46 3.50 -3.33 -24.14
C GLY A 46 4.31 -4.10 -23.11
N ASP A 47 5.06 -3.42 -22.23
CA ASP A 47 5.71 -4.08 -21.10
C ASP A 47 4.64 -4.69 -20.16
N PRO A 48 4.93 -5.84 -19.51
CA PRO A 48 4.02 -6.43 -18.55
C PRO A 48 3.67 -5.44 -17.44
N PRO A 49 2.39 -5.32 -17.06
CA PRO A 49 1.99 -4.43 -15.98
C PRO A 49 2.58 -4.92 -14.65
N PRO A 50 2.81 -4.03 -13.68
CA PRO A 50 3.10 -4.45 -12.32
C PRO A 50 1.92 -5.25 -11.74
N PRO A 51 2.15 -6.06 -10.70
CA PRO A 51 1.06 -6.71 -9.96
C PRO A 51 0.08 -5.65 -9.45
N LYS A 52 -1.23 -5.95 -9.45
CA LYS A 52 -2.26 -5.03 -8.95
C LYS A 52 -1.93 -4.60 -7.53
N PHE A 53 -1.85 -3.29 -7.27
CA PHE A 53 -1.27 -2.79 -6.04
C PHE A 53 -2.07 -1.67 -5.34
N LEU A 54 -1.91 -1.59 -4.02
CA LEU A 54 -2.32 -0.45 -3.19
C LEU A 54 -1.11 0.10 -2.43
N ILE A 55 -1.04 1.41 -2.28
CA ILE A 55 -0.04 2.08 -1.44
C ILE A 55 -0.78 2.98 -0.45
N PHE A 56 -0.67 2.70 0.83
CA PHE A 56 -1.26 3.47 1.90
C PHE A 56 -0.32 4.58 2.38
N PHE A 57 -0.88 5.77 2.51
CA PHE A 57 -0.28 7.00 3.03
C PHE A 57 -1.17 7.57 4.13
N ASP A 58 -0.61 8.35 5.04
CA ASP A 58 -1.39 8.96 6.14
C ASP A 58 -2.09 10.25 5.74
N ASP A 59 -1.54 10.96 4.75
CA ASP A 59 -2.06 12.23 4.29
C ASP A 59 -2.35 12.23 2.79
N ILE A 60 -3.34 13.05 2.44
CA ILE A 60 -3.87 13.16 1.09
C ILE A 60 -2.81 13.69 0.12
N ALA A 61 -2.03 14.69 0.53
CA ALA A 61 -1.02 15.32 -0.32
C ALA A 61 0.08 14.32 -0.71
N ALA A 62 0.56 13.51 0.23
CA ALA A 62 1.54 12.45 -0.04
C ALA A 62 0.99 11.40 -1.02
N SER A 63 -0.27 10.98 -0.85
CA SER A 63 -0.91 10.02 -1.78
C SER A 63 -0.98 10.56 -3.22
N ILE A 64 -1.33 11.84 -3.39
CA ILE A 64 -1.41 12.50 -4.69
C ILE A 64 -0.01 12.67 -5.29
N ASN A 65 0.95 13.17 -4.51
CA ASN A 65 2.31 13.40 -4.97
C ASN A 65 2.99 12.11 -5.42
N ALA A 66 2.83 11.03 -4.64
CA ALA A 66 3.37 9.72 -4.99
C ALA A 66 2.75 9.18 -6.30
N ALA A 67 1.42 9.28 -6.46
CA ALA A 67 0.76 8.88 -7.71
C ALA A 67 1.29 9.69 -8.90
N CYS A 68 1.42 11.01 -8.76
CA CYS A 68 1.96 11.89 -9.81
C CYS A 68 3.39 11.49 -10.21
N ILE A 69 4.26 11.17 -9.26
CA ILE A 69 5.63 10.74 -9.52
C ILE A 69 5.64 9.40 -10.25
N LEU A 70 4.89 8.41 -9.77
CA LEU A 70 4.79 7.11 -10.44
C LEU A 70 4.24 7.24 -11.88
N CYS A 71 3.23 8.08 -12.09
CA CYS A 71 2.70 8.38 -13.42
C CYS A 71 3.70 9.11 -14.32
N HIS A 72 4.62 9.90 -13.75
CA HIS A 72 5.65 10.57 -14.54
C HIS A 72 6.65 9.57 -15.15
N HIS A 73 6.89 8.44 -14.48
CA HIS A 73 7.72 7.35 -15.01
C HIS A 73 7.03 6.54 -16.10
N LEU A 74 5.71 6.72 -16.31
CA LEU A 74 4.95 6.02 -17.33
C LEU A 74 4.86 6.80 -18.65
N PRO A 75 4.85 6.10 -19.81
CA PRO A 75 4.52 6.68 -21.09
C PRO A 75 3.15 7.39 -21.06
N ARG A 76 2.97 8.43 -21.90
CA ARG A 76 1.74 9.25 -21.93
C ARG A 76 0.45 8.42 -22.00
N LYS A 77 0.44 7.32 -22.76
CA LYS A 77 -0.71 6.42 -22.93
C LYS A 77 -1.07 5.60 -21.67
N LEU A 78 -0.17 5.53 -20.69
CA LEU A 78 -0.31 4.71 -19.49
C LEU A 78 -0.41 5.55 -18.21
N LYS A 79 -0.40 6.89 -18.31
CA LYS A 79 -0.46 7.78 -17.13
C LYS A 79 -1.72 7.61 -16.27
N GLU A 80 -2.76 7.01 -16.82
CA GLU A 80 -4.02 6.77 -16.12
C GLU A 80 -4.04 5.44 -15.36
N LYS A 81 -3.01 4.61 -15.52
CA LYS A 81 -2.92 3.29 -14.89
C LYS A 81 -2.62 3.33 -13.40
N ILE A 82 -2.18 4.47 -12.88
CA ILE A 82 -1.95 4.68 -11.45
C ILE A 82 -2.71 5.94 -11.06
N ARG A 83 -3.55 5.84 -10.02
CA ARG A 83 -4.39 6.94 -9.54
C ARG A 83 -4.29 7.10 -8.03
N TRP A 84 -4.90 8.15 -7.51
CA TRP A 84 -5.05 8.33 -6.07
C TRP A 84 -6.50 8.11 -5.64
N PHE A 85 -6.70 7.67 -4.41
CA PHE A 85 -8.02 7.45 -3.83
C PHE A 85 -8.00 7.99 -2.40
N ASN A 86 -8.74 9.07 -2.14
CA ASN A 86 -8.74 9.70 -0.83
C ASN A 86 -10.13 10.24 -0.44
N ALA A 87 -10.26 10.73 0.80
CA ALA A 87 -11.53 11.19 1.35
C ALA A 87 -12.14 12.36 0.55
N ASP A 88 -11.33 13.25 -0.01
CA ASP A 88 -11.75 14.45 -0.73
C ASP A 88 -12.35 14.15 -2.12
N MET A 89 -12.21 12.92 -2.62
CA MET A 89 -12.79 12.53 -3.90
C MET A 89 -14.31 12.30 -3.79
N SER A 90 -15.03 12.67 -4.84
CA SER A 90 -16.48 12.43 -4.94
C SER A 90 -16.81 10.95 -4.91
N MET A 91 -18.06 10.63 -4.52
CA MET A 91 -18.55 9.24 -4.52
C MET A 91 -18.46 8.62 -5.93
N GLN A 92 -18.85 9.38 -6.95
CA GLN A 92 -18.79 8.95 -8.36
C GLN A 92 -17.36 8.63 -8.80
N TYR A 93 -16.38 9.42 -8.35
CA TYR A 93 -14.97 9.14 -8.62
C TYR A 93 -14.52 7.84 -7.94
N LYS A 94 -14.86 7.67 -6.66
CA LYS A 94 -14.50 6.48 -5.88
C LYS A 94 -15.09 5.20 -6.48
N GLU A 95 -16.35 5.24 -6.90
CA GLU A 95 -17.02 4.12 -7.57
C GLU A 95 -16.36 3.80 -8.93
N ALA A 96 -16.10 4.82 -9.74
CA ALA A 96 -15.44 4.65 -11.04
C ALA A 96 -14.03 4.06 -10.91
N GLU A 97 -13.22 4.54 -9.98
CA GLU A 97 -11.86 4.03 -9.77
C GLU A 97 -11.85 2.63 -9.14
N LEU A 98 -12.80 2.31 -8.26
CA LEU A 98 -12.98 0.93 -7.79
C LEU A 98 -13.29 -0.01 -8.96
N TRP A 99 -14.23 0.37 -9.83
CA TRP A 99 -14.56 -0.41 -11.01
C TRP A 99 -13.33 -0.65 -11.90
N LYS A 100 -12.57 0.42 -12.20
CA LYS A 100 -11.34 0.33 -12.99
C LYS A 100 -10.27 -0.54 -12.36
N LEU A 101 -10.13 -0.51 -11.03
CA LEU A 101 -9.19 -1.36 -10.32
C LEU A 101 -9.63 -2.84 -10.40
N THR A 102 -10.93 -3.11 -10.21
CA THR A 102 -11.49 -4.46 -10.30
C THR A 102 -11.35 -5.03 -11.71
N SER A 103 -11.63 -4.23 -12.75
CA SER A 103 -11.48 -4.63 -14.15
C SER A 103 -10.03 -4.66 -14.64
N SER A 104 -9.06 -4.30 -13.78
CA SER A 104 -7.64 -4.15 -14.12
C SER A 104 -7.34 -3.11 -15.21
N GLU A 105 -8.27 -2.17 -15.43
CA GLU A 105 -8.02 -0.97 -16.23
C GLU A 105 -7.00 -0.07 -15.53
N THR A 106 -7.12 0.10 -14.22
CA THR A 106 -6.11 0.72 -13.33
C THR A 106 -5.26 -0.37 -12.69
N TRP A 107 -3.94 -0.18 -12.65
CA TRP A 107 -2.99 -1.13 -12.05
C TRP A 107 -2.83 -0.93 -10.55
N GLY A 108 -2.90 0.31 -10.06
CA GLY A 108 -2.81 0.53 -8.63
C GLY A 108 -3.25 1.90 -8.17
N LEU A 109 -3.48 1.99 -6.86
CA LEU A 109 -3.95 3.20 -6.20
C LEU A 109 -3.03 3.63 -5.07
N CYS A 110 -2.67 4.91 -5.07
CA CYS A 110 -2.11 5.58 -3.90
C CYS A 110 -3.28 6.09 -3.03
N THR A 111 -3.36 5.65 -1.80
CA THR A 111 -4.57 5.86 -0.99
C THR A 111 -4.26 6.19 0.46
N THR A 112 -5.30 6.64 1.18
CA THR A 112 -5.28 6.82 2.63
C THR A 112 -6.20 5.79 3.30
N MET A 113 -6.43 5.92 4.61
CA MET A 113 -7.44 5.13 5.35
C MET A 113 -8.83 5.11 4.68
N SER A 114 -9.12 6.05 3.80
CA SER A 114 -10.40 6.15 3.06
C SER A 114 -10.65 5.01 2.07
N PHE A 115 -9.63 4.26 1.63
CA PHE A 115 -9.82 2.96 0.95
C PHE A 115 -10.13 1.87 1.98
N GLY A 116 -11.19 2.13 2.73
CA GLY A 116 -11.78 1.26 3.73
C GLY A 116 -13.19 0.84 3.31
N MET A 117 -13.91 0.17 4.22
CA MET A 117 -15.33 -0.25 4.12
C MET A 117 -15.97 -0.30 2.71
N GLY A 118 -16.26 -1.51 2.22
CA GLY A 118 -17.01 -1.71 0.96
C GLY A 118 -16.14 -1.96 -0.27
N MET A 119 -14.83 -1.74 -0.20
CA MET A 119 -13.91 -2.11 -1.28
C MET A 119 -13.64 -3.62 -1.23
N ASP A 120 -14.08 -4.39 -2.22
CA ASP A 120 -13.83 -5.83 -2.35
C ASP A 120 -13.18 -6.17 -3.68
N VAL A 121 -11.84 -6.23 -3.67
CA VAL A 121 -11.03 -6.56 -4.83
C VAL A 121 -10.24 -7.83 -4.50
N PRO A 122 -10.52 -8.96 -5.17
CA PRO A 122 -10.00 -10.27 -4.76
C PRO A 122 -8.49 -10.43 -5.00
N ASP A 123 -7.95 -9.75 -6.01
CA ASP A 123 -6.66 -10.01 -6.63
C ASP A 123 -5.64 -8.87 -6.46
N ILE A 124 -5.69 -8.14 -5.34
CA ILE A 124 -4.61 -7.18 -4.98
C ILE A 124 -3.38 -7.99 -4.56
N LEU A 125 -2.36 -8.03 -5.41
CA LEU A 125 -1.17 -8.87 -5.21
C LEU A 125 -0.05 -8.16 -4.44
N LEU A 126 -0.11 -6.83 -4.34
CA LEU A 126 0.87 -6.03 -3.62
C LEU A 126 0.19 -4.95 -2.78
N VAL A 127 0.46 -4.92 -1.48
CA VAL A 127 0.03 -3.83 -0.60
C VAL A 127 1.24 -3.22 0.08
N ILE A 128 1.35 -1.90 0.00
CA ILE A 128 2.46 -1.15 0.57
C ILE A 128 1.91 -0.21 1.63
N GLN A 129 2.50 -0.20 2.82
CA GLN A 129 2.36 0.90 3.77
C GLN A 129 3.60 1.79 3.65
N TRP A 130 3.39 3.06 3.31
CA TRP A 130 4.46 4.05 3.35
C TRP A 130 4.58 4.61 4.76
N ARG A 131 5.75 4.42 5.38
CA ARG A 131 6.14 4.87 6.74
C ARG A 131 5.47 4.10 7.89
N VAL A 132 6.11 4.13 9.06
CA VAL A 132 5.60 3.49 10.29
C VAL A 132 4.78 4.47 11.13
N THR A 133 3.67 4.89 10.58
CA THR A 133 2.86 6.01 11.09
C THR A 133 1.50 5.57 11.63
N CYS A 134 1.03 4.39 11.24
CA CYS A 134 -0.23 3.82 11.70
C CYS A 134 -0.02 2.80 12.84
N LYS A 135 -1.06 2.57 13.63
CA LYS A 135 -1.05 1.53 14.67
C LYS A 135 -1.09 0.15 14.03
N LEU A 136 -0.59 -0.86 14.76
CA LEU A 136 -0.56 -2.25 14.28
C LEU A 136 -1.91 -2.76 13.76
N ALA A 137 -3.02 -2.42 14.42
CA ALA A 137 -4.35 -2.81 13.96
C ALA A 137 -4.71 -2.21 12.60
N ALA A 138 -4.39 -0.93 12.36
CA ALA A 138 -4.60 -0.28 11.07
C ALA A 138 -3.68 -0.88 9.99
N LEU A 139 -2.40 -1.11 10.33
CA LEU A 139 -1.46 -1.79 9.46
C LEU A 139 -1.99 -3.18 9.03
N TRP A 140 -2.51 -3.96 9.99
CA TRP A 140 -3.08 -5.27 9.70
C TRP A 140 -4.34 -5.19 8.83
N GLN A 141 -5.18 -4.18 9.04
CA GLN A 141 -6.33 -3.92 8.16
C GLN A 141 -5.91 -3.57 6.74
N HIS A 142 -4.86 -2.78 6.55
CA HIS A 142 -4.30 -2.47 5.24
C HIS A 142 -3.76 -3.73 4.57
N PHE A 143 -2.92 -4.48 5.27
CA PHE A 143 -2.34 -5.72 4.76
C PHE A 143 -3.41 -6.76 4.42
N GLY A 144 -4.47 -6.84 5.23
CA GLY A 144 -5.61 -7.72 4.98
C GLY A 144 -6.38 -7.43 3.68
N ARG A 145 -6.14 -6.29 3.01
CA ARG A 145 -6.66 -5.99 1.67
C ARG A 145 -5.97 -6.79 0.57
N ALA A 146 -4.78 -7.33 0.81
CA ALA A 146 -4.07 -8.15 -0.15
C ALA A 146 -4.73 -9.52 -0.32
N ALA A 147 -4.74 -10.06 -1.55
CA ALA A 147 -5.24 -11.37 -1.98
C ALA A 147 -6.39 -11.93 -1.14
N ARG A 148 -7.60 -11.34 -1.28
CA ARG A 148 -8.80 -11.88 -0.62
C ARG A 148 -9.23 -13.21 -1.23
N ASP A 149 -8.92 -13.42 -2.50
CA ASP A 149 -8.91 -14.77 -3.04
C ASP A 149 -7.77 -15.56 -2.37
N LYS A 150 -8.16 -16.57 -1.58
CA LYS A 150 -7.24 -17.43 -0.83
C LYS A 150 -6.40 -18.34 -1.71
N GLN A 151 -6.75 -18.47 -3.00
CA GLN A 151 -5.94 -19.20 -3.98
C GLN A 151 -4.75 -18.37 -4.48
N LEU A 152 -4.75 -17.06 -4.24
CA LEU A 152 -3.68 -16.15 -4.64
C LEU A 152 -2.73 -15.89 -3.48
N THR A 153 -1.44 -15.79 -3.80
CA THR A 153 -0.42 -15.29 -2.88
C THR A 153 -0.14 -13.81 -3.15
N SER A 154 0.00 -13.02 -2.10
CA SER A 154 0.34 -11.59 -2.21
C SER A 154 1.54 -11.24 -1.34
N THR A 155 2.13 -10.08 -1.60
CA THR A 155 3.18 -9.50 -0.77
C THR A 155 2.68 -8.22 -0.13
N THR A 156 2.97 -8.03 1.15
CA THR A 156 2.84 -6.74 1.82
C THR A 156 4.20 -6.17 2.16
N ILE A 157 4.37 -4.86 2.05
CA ILE A 157 5.63 -4.18 2.36
C ILE A 157 5.35 -3.00 3.30
N LEU A 158 5.95 -3.01 4.48
CA LEU A 158 6.08 -1.81 5.31
C LEU A 158 7.39 -1.11 4.97
N PHE A 159 7.32 0.09 4.40
CA PHE A 159 8.49 0.96 4.29
C PHE A 159 8.66 1.71 5.61
N ALA A 160 9.78 1.49 6.28
CA ALA A 160 10.08 2.07 7.58
C ALA A 160 11.24 3.06 7.50
N GLU A 161 11.13 4.16 8.23
CA GLU A 161 12.20 5.12 8.39
C GLU A 161 13.45 4.47 9.00
N LYS A 162 14.63 4.88 8.52
CA LYS A 162 15.91 4.24 8.85
C LYS A 162 16.21 4.22 10.35
N GLU A 163 15.70 5.19 11.11
CA GLU A 163 15.92 5.30 12.55
C GLU A 163 15.35 4.12 13.34
N HIS A 164 14.42 3.36 12.75
CA HIS A 164 13.82 2.18 13.38
C HIS A 164 14.73 0.94 13.34
N PHE A 165 15.76 0.92 12.49
CA PHE A 165 16.62 -0.24 12.29
C PHE A 165 17.85 -0.23 13.19
N ASP A 166 18.23 -1.40 13.69
CA ASP A 166 19.29 -1.53 14.71
C ASP A 166 20.70 -1.25 14.15
N ASP A 167 20.95 -1.57 12.89
CA ASP A 167 22.20 -1.24 12.20
C ASP A 167 22.41 0.27 12.10
N GLU A 168 21.35 1.04 11.84
CA GLU A 168 21.38 2.51 11.80
C GLU A 168 21.58 3.11 13.21
N LYS A 169 20.93 2.53 14.22
CA LYS A 169 21.12 2.96 15.62
C LYS A 169 22.57 2.73 16.06
N ALA A 170 23.15 1.57 15.74
CA ALA A 170 24.54 1.25 16.04
C ALA A 170 25.51 2.20 15.32
N ALA A 171 25.30 2.45 14.02
CA ALA A 171 26.12 3.38 13.26
C ALA A 171 26.04 4.82 13.81
N LYS A 172 24.85 5.27 14.22
CA LYS A 172 24.65 6.58 14.85
C LYS A 172 25.35 6.69 16.21
N ALA A 173 25.31 5.62 17.02
CA ALA A 173 26.03 5.57 18.30
C ALA A 173 27.55 5.65 18.09
N ALA A 174 28.09 4.89 17.13
CA ALA A 174 29.53 4.90 16.82
C ALA A 174 30.03 6.28 16.35
N ARG A 175 29.21 7.04 15.62
CA ARG A 175 29.53 8.43 15.20
C ARG A 175 29.53 9.45 16.33
N ARG A 176 28.84 9.18 17.45
CA ARG A 176 28.77 10.09 18.62
C ARG A 176 29.97 9.95 19.56
N VAL A 177 30.67 8.83 19.48
CA VAL A 177 31.84 8.51 20.31
C VAL A 177 33.16 8.94 19.64
N ARG A 178 33.11 9.27 18.34
CA ARG A 178 34.20 9.90 17.59
C ARG A 178 34.10 11.41 17.70
#